data_AF-A0AAV7GJY8-F1
#
_entry.id   AF-A0AAV7GJY8-F1
#
_cell.length_a   1.000
_cell.length_b   1.000
_cell.length_c   1.000
_cell.angle_alpha   90.00
_cell.angle_beta   90.00
_cell.angle_gamma   90.00
#
_symmetry.space_group_name_H-M   'P 1'
#
loop_
_entity.id
_entity.type
_entity.pdbx_description
1 polymer ?
#
loop_
_entity_poly.entity_id
_entity_poly.type
_entity_poly.pdbx_seq_one_letter_code
_entity_poly.pdbx_strand_id
1 'polypeptide(L)'
;MEDLECKGSVYRIRNCAFDLLSLGEDLIDVDDDDFWWEFIGRDLRLKSTFLYCDINHVISYYRDEQKRNLTDLANRLFHYMEELDNALKSRSISLAQICYSDAALVLKEVVASLIPGF
;
A
#
# COMPACT_ATOMS: atom_id res chain seq x y z
N MET A 1 21.00 -14.75 8.11
CA MET A 1 20.07 -15.14 7.04
C MET A 1 18.78 -14.35 7.20
N GLU A 2 18.13 -14.44 8.36
CA GLU A 2 16.97 -13.62 8.80
C GLU A 2 17.11 -12.10 8.56
N ASP A 3 18.29 -11.52 8.83
CA ASP A 3 18.54 -10.08 8.60
C ASP A 3 18.46 -9.67 7.11
N LEU A 4 18.86 -10.55 6.19
CA LEU A 4 18.81 -10.28 4.75
C LEU A 4 17.40 -10.40 4.18
N GLU A 5 16.59 -11.30 4.74
CA GLU A 5 15.21 -11.51 4.30
C GLU A 5 14.30 -10.34 4.71
N CYS A 6 14.49 -9.80 5.93
CA CYS A 6 13.83 -8.58 6.37
C CYS A 6 14.18 -7.38 5.46
N LYS A 7 15.46 -7.20 5.10
CA LYS A 7 15.91 -6.17 4.14
C LYS A 7 15.25 -6.30 2.78
N GLY A 8 15.13 -7.53 2.28
CA GLY A 8 14.44 -7.82 1.03
C GLY A 8 12.98 -7.38 1.06
N SER A 9 12.25 -7.68 2.14
CA SER A 9 10.86 -7.23 2.31
C SER A 9 10.76 -5.71 2.44
N VAL A 10 11.62 -5.05 3.21
CA VAL A 10 11.66 -3.58 3.32
C VAL A 10 11.91 -2.92 1.96
N TYR A 11 12.84 -3.46 1.16
CA TYR A 11 13.12 -2.97 -0.19
C TYR A 11 11.89 -3.10 -1.10
N ARG A 12 11.21 -4.25 -1.10
CA ARG A 12 9.99 -4.46 -1.88
C ARG A 12 8.84 -3.58 -1.44
N ILE A 13 8.67 -3.32 -0.14
CA ILE A 13 7.67 -2.38 0.37
C ILE A 13 7.95 -0.97 -0.19
N ARG A 14 9.20 -0.51 -0.15
CA ARG A 14 9.56 0.82 -0.66
C ARG A 14 9.31 0.95 -2.17
N ASN A 15 9.66 -0.06 -2.95
CA ASN A 15 9.37 -0.07 -4.40
C ASN A 15 7.87 -0.10 -4.68
N CYS A 16 7.11 -0.95 -3.97
CA CYS A 16 5.67 -1.01 -4.14
C CYS A 16 4.99 0.31 -3.72
N ALA A 17 5.50 0.95 -2.66
CA ALA A 17 5.03 2.26 -2.24
C ALA A 17 5.32 3.35 -3.27
N PHE A 18 6.50 3.33 -3.90
CA PHE A 18 6.81 4.23 -5.01
C PHE A 18 5.80 4.08 -6.14
N ASP A 19 5.58 2.84 -6.62
CA ASP A 19 4.63 2.56 -7.71
C ASP A 19 3.21 3.00 -7.35
N LEU A 20 2.73 2.67 -6.14
CA LEU A 20 1.38 3.05 -5.70
C LEU A 20 1.25 4.56 -5.54
N LEU A 21 2.27 5.26 -5.09
CA LEU A 21 2.22 6.73 -4.96
C LEU A 21 2.26 7.45 -6.31
N SER A 22 2.74 6.77 -7.36
CA SER A 22 2.64 7.24 -8.75
C SER A 22 1.24 7.03 -9.35
N LEU A 23 0.45 6.06 -8.85
CA LEU A 23 -0.94 5.83 -9.31
C LEU A 23 -1.85 7.05 -9.13
N GLY A 24 -1.51 7.95 -8.21
CA GLY A 24 -2.25 9.20 -8.01
C GLY A 24 -2.31 10.08 -9.26
N GLU A 25 -1.29 10.02 -10.13
CA GLU A 25 -1.27 10.74 -11.40
C GLU A 25 -2.26 10.11 -12.39
N ASP A 26 -2.29 8.78 -12.47
CA ASP A 26 -3.23 8.04 -13.34
C ASP A 26 -4.69 8.28 -12.94
N LEU A 27 -4.98 8.45 -11.64
CA LEU A 27 -6.32 8.76 -11.10
C LEU A 27 -6.79 10.20 -11.41
N ILE A 28 -5.92 11.07 -11.93
CA ILE A 28 -6.26 12.46 -12.30
C ILE A 28 -6.63 12.55 -13.78
N ASP A 29 -5.98 11.76 -14.64
CA ASP A 29 -6.15 11.76 -16.10
C ASP A 29 -6.87 10.48 -16.56
N VAL A 30 -8.09 10.29 -16.05
CA VAL A 30 -8.86 9.06 -16.26
C VAL A 30 -9.50 9.06 -17.66
N ASP A 31 -9.04 8.15 -18.52
CA ASP A 31 -9.87 7.66 -19.62
C ASP A 31 -10.93 6.73 -19.02
N ASP A 32 -12.20 7.14 -19.06
CA ASP A 32 -13.35 6.34 -18.57
C ASP A 32 -13.65 5.17 -19.52
N ASP A 33 -12.69 4.26 -19.64
CA ASP A 33 -12.75 3.00 -20.38
C ASP A 33 -12.88 1.83 -19.39
N ASP A 34 -13.72 0.85 -19.74
CA ASP A 34 -13.91 -0.39 -18.98
C ASP A 34 -12.58 -1.09 -18.68
N PHE A 35 -11.67 -1.09 -19.65
CA PHE A 35 -10.35 -1.70 -19.51
C PHE A 35 -9.49 -1.02 -18.44
N TRP A 36 -9.61 0.30 -18.29
CA TRP A 36 -8.83 1.08 -17.34
C TRP A 36 -9.23 0.73 -15.90
N TRP A 37 -10.54 0.69 -15.62
CA TRP A 37 -11.07 0.33 -14.30
C TRP A 37 -10.68 -1.10 -13.89
N GLU A 38 -10.80 -2.06 -14.81
CA GLU A 38 -10.41 -3.44 -14.55
C GLU A 38 -8.90 -3.58 -14.31
N PHE A 39 -8.10 -2.87 -15.11
CA PHE A 39 -6.64 -2.89 -15.02
C PHE A 39 -6.15 -2.34 -13.67
N ILE A 40 -6.57 -1.13 -13.30
CA ILE A 40 -6.14 -0.50 -12.04
C ILE A 40 -6.65 -1.28 -10.83
N GLY A 41 -7.90 -1.74 -10.84
CA GLY A 41 -8.41 -2.59 -9.77
C GLY A 41 -7.58 -3.86 -9.61
N ARG A 42 -7.19 -4.51 -10.72
CA ARG A 42 -6.36 -5.72 -10.68
C ARG A 42 -4.95 -5.44 -10.16
N ASP A 43 -4.33 -4.37 -10.63
CA ASP A 43 -3.00 -3.97 -10.19
C ASP A 43 -2.97 -3.63 -8.70
N LEU A 44 -3.94 -2.85 -8.22
CA LEU A 44 -4.09 -2.51 -6.80
C LEU A 44 -4.19 -3.78 -5.93
N ARG A 45 -5.05 -4.74 -6.29
CA ARG A 45 -5.22 -5.99 -5.53
C ARG A 45 -3.93 -6.82 -5.50
N LEU A 46 -3.20 -6.87 -6.61
CA LEU A 46 -1.93 -7.58 -6.69
C LEU A 46 -0.88 -6.93 -5.77
N LYS A 47 -0.69 -5.61 -5.88
CA LYS A 47 0.24 -4.84 -5.05
C LYS A 47 -0.11 -4.90 -3.57
N SER A 48 -1.41 -4.80 -3.24
CA SER A 48 -1.95 -4.98 -1.89
C SER A 48 -1.57 -6.34 -1.29
N THR A 49 -1.72 -7.41 -2.06
CA THR A 49 -1.35 -8.77 -1.61
C THR A 49 0.14 -8.88 -1.29
N PHE A 50 1.00 -8.36 -2.16
CA PHE A 50 2.45 -8.36 -1.91
C PHE A 50 2.84 -7.51 -0.69
N LEU A 51 2.25 -6.31 -0.56
CA LEU A 51 2.45 -5.47 0.63
C LEU A 51 2.01 -6.19 1.90
N TYR A 52 0.89 -6.91 1.89
CA TYR A 52 0.42 -7.67 3.05
C TYR A 52 1.45 -8.70 3.48
N CYS A 53 1.97 -9.49 2.55
CA CYS A 53 2.99 -10.48 2.86
C CYS A 53 4.26 -9.84 3.42
N ASP A 54 4.78 -8.80 2.76
CA ASP A 54 6.04 -8.17 3.15
C ASP A 54 5.92 -7.39 4.47
N ILE A 55 4.83 -6.65 4.70
CA ILE A 55 4.62 -5.89 5.94
C ILE A 55 4.46 -6.86 7.12
N ASN A 56 3.67 -7.94 6.98
CA ASN A 56 3.56 -8.95 8.04
C ASN A 56 4.90 -9.61 8.35
N HIS A 57 5.70 -9.87 7.32
CA HIS A 57 7.04 -10.40 7.50
C HIS A 57 7.92 -9.43 8.29
N VAL A 58 7.94 -8.13 7.95
CA VAL A 58 8.68 -7.11 8.71
C VAL A 58 8.17 -6.96 10.15
N ILE A 59 6.85 -6.95 10.36
CA ILE A 59 6.22 -6.91 11.69
C ILE A 59 6.72 -8.07 12.57
N SER A 60 6.99 -9.24 11.98
CA SER A 60 7.48 -10.40 12.74
C SER A 60 8.87 -10.20 13.34
N TYR A 61 9.70 -9.32 12.75
CA TYR A 61 11.03 -8.97 13.24
C TYR A 61 11.03 -7.83 14.26
N TYR A 62 9.99 -6.99 14.26
CA TYR A 62 9.89 -5.85 15.17
C TYR A 62 9.53 -6.32 16.59
N ARG A 63 9.93 -5.53 17.60
CA ARG A 63 9.62 -5.80 19.02
C ARG A 63 8.81 -4.69 19.66
N ASP A 64 8.09 -5.06 20.73
CA ASP A 64 7.43 -4.15 21.65
C ASP A 64 6.61 -3.05 20.95
N GLU A 65 6.98 -1.78 21.20
CA GLU A 65 6.30 -0.61 20.68
C GLU A 65 6.40 -0.49 19.15
N GLN A 66 7.56 -0.84 18.56
CA GLN A 66 7.73 -0.78 17.11
C GLN A 66 6.77 -1.75 16.41
N LYS A 67 6.65 -2.96 16.96
CA LYS A 67 5.73 -3.97 16.43
C LYS A 67 4.28 -3.48 16.50
N ARG A 68 3.88 -2.92 17.63
CA ARG A 68 2.54 -2.36 17.82
C ARG A 68 2.26 -1.23 16.83
N ASN A 69 3.17 -0.26 16.73
CA ASN A 69 3.02 0.90 15.86
C ASN A 69 2.91 0.49 14.38
N LEU A 70 3.79 -0.40 13.91
CA LEU A 70 3.73 -0.88 12.53
C LEU A 70 2.48 -1.72 12.25
N THR A 71 2.00 -2.50 13.23
CA THR A 71 0.75 -3.26 13.10
C THR A 71 -0.46 -2.33 12.97
N ASP A 72 -0.53 -1.28 13.79
CA ASP A 72 -1.63 -0.31 13.73
C ASP A 72 -1.63 0.46 12.39
N LEU A 73 -0.45 0.84 11.90
CA LEU A 73 -0.30 1.45 10.58
C LEU A 73 -0.69 0.49 9.45
N ALA A 74 -0.27 -0.78 9.52
CA ALA A 74 -0.63 -1.80 8.54
C ALA A 74 -2.15 -2.00 8.48
N ASN A 75 -2.82 -2.14 9.63
CA ASN A 75 -4.26 -2.30 9.69
C ASN A 75 -5.00 -1.11 9.06
N ARG A 76 -4.56 0.12 9.36
CA ARG A 76 -5.11 1.33 8.73
C ARG A 76 -4.87 1.35 7.22
N LEU A 77 -3.67 0.99 6.76
CA LEU A 77 -3.34 0.93 5.34
C LEU A 77 -4.27 -0.05 4.60
N PHE A 78 -4.40 -1.28 5.09
CA PHE A 78 -5.22 -2.30 4.42
C PHE A 78 -6.71 -1.95 4.44
N HIS A 79 -7.19 -1.28 5.49
CA HIS A 79 -8.54 -0.73 5.51
C HIS A 79 -8.75 0.28 4.36
N TYR A 80 -7.88 1.28 4.21
CA TYR A 80 -8.03 2.26 3.12
C TYR A 80 -7.81 1.67 1.72
N MET A 81 -6.98 0.64 1.58
CA MET A 81 -6.86 -0.07 0.30
C MET A 81 -8.11 -0.88 -0.05
N GLU A 82 -8.82 -1.43 0.94
CA GLU A 82 -10.12 -2.07 0.73
C GLU A 82 -11.18 -1.05 0.29
N GLU A 83 -11.23 0.11 0.95
CA GLU A 83 -12.09 1.23 0.54
C GLU A 83 -11.77 1.71 -0.89
N LEU A 84 -10.49 1.79 -1.24
CA LEU A 84 -10.06 2.14 -2.60
C LEU A 84 -10.49 1.07 -3.63
N ASP A 85 -10.33 -0.23 -3.34
CA ASP A 85 -10.80 -1.30 -4.23
C ASP A 85 -12.33 -1.25 -4.42
N ASN A 86 -13.08 -0.94 -3.36
CA ASN A 86 -14.53 -0.72 -3.44
C ASN A 86 -14.89 0.51 -4.29
N ALA A 87 -14.15 1.62 -4.14
CA ALA A 87 -14.33 2.82 -4.95
C ALA A 87 -14.05 2.56 -6.45
N LEU A 88 -12.99 1.81 -6.76
CA LEU A 88 -12.67 1.39 -8.14
C LEU A 88 -13.74 0.47 -8.72
N LYS A 89 -14.27 -0.49 -7.93
CA LYS A 89 -15.39 -1.35 -8.36
C LYS A 89 -16.67 -0.58 -8.64
N SER A 90 -16.94 0.46 -7.86
CA SER A 90 -18.08 1.36 -8.08
C SER A 90 -17.84 2.41 -9.16
N ARG A 91 -16.63 2.46 -9.72
CA ARG A 91 -16.21 3.40 -10.77
C ARG A 91 -16.43 4.87 -10.40
N SER A 92 -16.34 5.16 -9.10
CA SER A 92 -16.48 6.53 -8.61
C SER A 92 -15.10 7.17 -8.52
N ILE A 93 -14.74 7.99 -9.51
CA ILE A 93 -13.46 8.73 -9.53
C ILE A 93 -13.28 9.55 -8.25
N SER A 94 -14.33 10.28 -7.83
CA SER A 94 -14.27 11.11 -6.63
C SER A 94 -13.99 10.30 -5.36
N LEU A 95 -14.63 9.14 -5.20
CA LEU A 95 -14.37 8.27 -4.05
C LEU A 95 -12.98 7.64 -4.16
N ALA A 96 -12.58 7.20 -5.35
CA ALA A 96 -11.27 6.60 -5.58
C ALA A 96 -10.15 7.58 -5.24
N GLN A 97 -10.27 8.86 -5.60
CA GLN A 97 -9.29 9.90 -5.25
C GLN A 97 -9.20 10.16 -3.74
N ILE A 98 -10.34 10.15 -3.03
CA ILE A 98 -10.38 10.30 -1.56
C ILE A 98 -9.71 9.09 -0.90
N CYS A 99 -10.15 7.88 -1.21
CA CYS A 99 -9.61 6.64 -0.65
C CYS A 99 -8.12 6.48 -0.99
N TYR A 100 -7.71 6.86 -2.20
CA TYR A 100 -6.31 6.90 -2.59
C TYR A 100 -5.49 7.84 -1.72
N SER A 101 -6.00 9.05 -1.48
CA SER A 101 -5.28 10.05 -0.66
C SER A 101 -5.07 9.55 0.77
N ASP A 102 -6.08 8.91 1.37
CA ASP A 102 -5.99 8.31 2.70
C ASP A 102 -4.99 7.14 2.72
N ALA A 103 -5.08 6.22 1.75
CA ALA A 103 -4.15 5.10 1.62
C ALA A 103 -2.70 5.59 1.41
N ALA A 104 -2.50 6.60 0.56
CA ALA A 104 -1.19 7.18 0.26
C ALA A 104 -0.57 7.85 1.49
N LEU A 105 -1.36 8.53 2.32
CA LEU A 105 -0.89 9.12 3.56
C LEU A 105 -0.40 8.05 4.53
N VAL A 106 -1.20 7.00 4.77
CA VAL A 106 -0.81 5.92 5.67
C VAL A 106 0.37 5.13 5.10
N LEU A 107 0.45 4.93 3.78
CA LEU A 107 1.59 4.26 3.15
C LEU A 107 2.90 5.01 3.37
N LYS A 108 2.88 6.34 3.35
CA LYS A 108 4.04 7.18 3.71
C LYS A 108 4.41 7.01 5.20
N GLU A 109 3.44 6.94 6.09
CA GLU A 109 3.66 6.66 7.53
C GLU A 109 4.30 5.27 7.72
N VAL A 110 3.79 4.24 7.02
CA VAL A 110 4.37 2.89 7.03
C VAL A 110 5.83 2.96 6.59
N VAL A 111 6.13 3.55 5.43
CA VAL A 111 7.49 3.66 4.90
C VAL A 111 8.42 4.42 5.85
N ALA A 112 7.94 5.47 6.51
CA ALA A 112 8.70 6.22 7.50
C ALA A 112 8.98 5.43 8.80
N SER A 113 8.09 4.50 9.16
CA SER A 113 8.27 3.59 10.31
C SER A 113 9.20 2.40 10.02
N LEU A 114 9.58 2.19 8.76
CA LEU A 114 10.58 1.20 8.39
C LEU A 114 11.98 1.71 8.77
N ILE A 115 12.71 0.95 9.59
CA ILE A 115 14.02 1.34 10.13
C ILE A 115 14.95 1.79 8.98
N PRO A 116 15.60 2.98 9.08
CA PRO A 116 16.70 3.34 8.20
C PRO A 116 17.96 2.58 8.66
N GLY A 117 18.57 1.78 7.79
CA GLY A 117 19.90 1.22 8.06
C GLY A 117 19.96 -0.27 8.43
N PHE A 118 18.93 -1.05 8.07
CA PHE A 118 19.17 -2.43 7.64
C PHE A 118 19.47 -2.45 6.15
#